data_AF-A0A9X5XH41-F1
#
_entry.id   AF-A0A9X5XH41-F1
#
_cell.length_a   1.000
_cell.length_b   1.000
_cell.length_c   1.000
_cell.angle_alpha   90.00
_cell.angle_beta   90.00
_cell.angle_gamma   90.00
#
_symmetry.space_group_name_H-M   'P 1'
#
loop_
_entity.id
_entity.type
_entity.pdbx_description
1 polymer ?
#
loop_
_entity_poly.entity_id
_entity_poly.type
_entity_poly.pdbx_seq_one_letter_code
_entity_poly.pdbx_strand_id
1 'polypeptide(L)'
;MNGDARLWCDRLVRGLGQHEFDIYALSRSERQEDEGWIQLPPQVSRVRTAPLWTAEDDGVVHGRRARRRFAECFGELAAAVCVAPAVLDGSEASGGVTASEASRGVVADRFGSALYGLAELARDEGGLVGALRSEGAVRALERACRAPGALRAARTARVPDLLCVAAQVERALRPLSLDWYEDDGLGSVDLCHAAAGGEAALPGLLALHFAGVPLLVTEYGVQLRAHYLASSAAEESPAVRALLAAFHGALAAEVYRRAALITPGNTHARRWQERCGADRAKLRTVYPGMEAARFAEVGERADGSGCVDPDSVVWVHASGA
;
A
#
# COMPACT_ATOMS: atom_id res chain seq x y z
N MET A 1 -2.18 -5.37 9.74
CA MET A 1 -0.78 -5.79 9.51
C MET A 1 -0.44 -6.83 10.55
N ASN A 2 0.32 -7.85 10.20
CA ASN A 2 0.95 -8.72 11.21
C ASN A 2 1.93 -7.84 12.02
N GLY A 3 2.16 -8.13 13.30
CA GLY A 3 2.92 -7.28 14.24
C GLY A 3 4.33 -6.85 13.78
N ASP A 4 4.88 -7.47 12.75
CA ASP A 4 6.21 -7.21 12.18
C ASP A 4 6.45 -5.75 11.76
N ALA A 5 5.47 -5.09 11.13
CA ALA A 5 5.65 -3.70 10.69
C ALA A 5 5.70 -2.73 11.88
N ARG A 6 4.88 -2.96 12.92
CA ARG A 6 4.89 -2.18 14.17
C ARG A 6 6.20 -2.34 14.92
N LEU A 7 6.66 -3.58 15.10
CA LEU A 7 7.92 -3.88 15.76
C LEU A 7 9.13 -3.32 15.01
N TRP A 8 9.08 -3.33 13.67
CA TRP A 8 10.13 -2.71 12.88
C TRP A 8 10.13 -1.18 13.00
N CYS A 9 8.97 -0.51 12.93
CA CYS A 9 8.91 0.94 13.12
C CYS A 9 9.48 1.34 14.49
N ASP A 10 9.14 0.61 15.56
CA ASP A 10 9.70 0.84 16.90
C ASP A 10 11.23 0.69 16.90
N ARG A 11 11.77 -0.38 16.30
CA ARG A 11 13.22 -0.57 16.18
C ARG A 11 13.91 0.53 15.38
N LEU A 12 13.29 0.99 14.29
CA LEU A 12 13.83 2.05 13.45
C LEU A 12 13.96 3.35 14.23
N VAL A 13 12.86 3.79 14.86
CA VAL A 13 12.82 5.04 15.62
C VAL A 13 13.83 4.99 16.77
N ARG A 14 13.90 3.88 17.52
CA ARG A 14 14.87 3.70 18.61
C ARG A 14 16.33 3.66 18.13
N GLY A 15 16.58 3.00 17.00
CA GLY A 15 17.92 2.84 16.44
C GLY A 15 18.49 4.10 15.79
N LEU A 16 17.66 5.11 15.54
CA LEU A 16 18.01 6.36 14.85
C LEU A 16 17.77 7.58 15.74
N GLY A 17 18.17 7.51 17.02
CA GLY A 17 17.92 8.57 18.02
C GLY A 17 18.56 9.93 17.72
N GLN A 18 19.40 10.03 16.69
CA GLN A 18 19.92 11.30 16.16
C GLN A 18 18.94 12.06 15.25
N HIS A 19 17.77 11.49 14.97
CA HIS A 19 16.71 12.08 14.15
C HIS A 19 15.41 12.23 14.94
N GLU A 20 14.64 13.26 14.60
CA GLU A 20 13.28 13.48 15.11
C GLU A 20 12.25 12.74 14.24
N PHE A 21 11.19 12.25 14.87
CA PHE A 21 10.16 11.47 14.20
C PHE A 21 8.75 11.96 14.52
N ASP A 22 7.95 12.09 13.47
CA ASP A 22 6.50 12.11 13.57
C ASP A 22 5.94 10.79 13.01
N ILE A 23 5.06 10.14 13.78
CA ILE A 23 4.47 8.85 13.39
C ILE A 23 3.07 9.08 12.84
N TYR A 24 2.85 8.59 11.62
CA TYR A 24 1.56 8.63 10.95
C TYR A 24 1.07 7.20 10.73
N ALA A 25 -0.02 6.82 11.41
CA ALA A 25 -0.51 5.45 11.41
C ALA A 25 -1.92 5.34 10.82
N LEU A 26 -2.06 4.48 9.81
CA LEU A 26 -3.34 4.12 9.20
C LEU A 26 -3.81 2.79 9.81
N SER A 27 -4.89 2.79 10.58
CA SER A 27 -5.48 1.57 11.15
C SER A 27 -6.54 1.00 10.21
N ARG A 28 -6.58 -0.33 10.10
CA ARG A 28 -7.51 -1.05 9.19
C ARG A 28 -8.61 -1.82 9.91
N SER A 29 -8.62 -1.81 11.24
CA SER A 29 -9.60 -2.51 12.07
C SER A 29 -9.52 -2.03 13.52
N GLU A 30 -10.64 -2.06 14.23
CA GLU A 30 -10.74 -1.81 15.68
C GLU A 30 -9.71 -2.62 16.49
N ARG A 31 -9.57 -3.92 16.19
CA ARG A 31 -8.58 -4.81 16.82
C ARG A 31 -7.14 -4.28 16.79
N GLN A 32 -6.75 -3.52 15.76
CA GLN A 32 -5.40 -2.94 15.68
C GLN A 32 -5.24 -1.73 16.60
N GLU A 33 -6.30 -0.99 16.86
CA GLU A 33 -6.29 0.12 17.81
C GLU A 33 -6.25 -0.41 19.25
N ASP A 34 -7.00 -1.49 19.54
CA ASP A 34 -7.07 -2.12 20.86
C ASP A 34 -5.76 -2.80 21.31
N GLU A 35 -4.88 -3.17 20.37
CA GLU A 35 -3.55 -3.73 20.67
C GLU A 35 -2.64 -2.75 21.44
N GLY A 36 -3.06 -1.48 21.59
CA GLY A 36 -2.37 -0.49 22.42
C GLY A 36 -1.07 0.04 21.79
N TRP A 37 -0.41 0.94 22.52
CA TRP A 37 0.79 1.64 22.07
C TRP A 37 2.01 1.12 22.81
N ILE A 38 3.11 0.97 22.07
CA ILE A 38 4.43 0.74 22.67
C ILE A 38 4.90 2.08 23.26
N GLN A 39 5.62 2.04 24.40
CA GLN A 39 6.21 3.24 25.01
C GLN A 39 7.05 4.01 24.00
N LEU A 40 6.62 5.23 23.63
CA LEU A 40 7.27 5.99 22.57
C LEU A 40 8.64 6.53 23.04
N PRO A 41 9.70 6.41 22.21
CA PRO A 41 10.98 7.05 22.48
C PRO A 41 10.87 8.58 22.51
N PRO A 42 11.76 9.30 23.23
CA PRO A 42 11.72 10.76 23.35
C PRO A 42 11.91 11.51 22.02
N GLN A 43 12.51 10.88 21.02
CA GLN A 43 12.66 11.44 19.67
C GLN A 43 11.36 11.42 18.83
N VAL A 44 10.25 10.88 19.36
CA VAL A 44 8.94 10.96 18.72
C VAL A 44 8.21 12.20 19.21
N SER A 45 8.09 13.21 18.35
CA SER A 45 7.48 14.50 18.69
C SER A 45 5.96 14.45 18.59
N ARG A 46 5.42 13.73 17.60
CA ARG A 46 3.98 13.64 17.33
C ARG A 46 3.58 12.25 16.85
N VAL A 47 2.36 11.85 17.18
CA VAL A 47 1.70 10.71 16.52
C VAL A 47 0.30 11.11 16.05
N ARG A 48 0.00 10.84 14.79
CA ARG A 48 -1.31 11.02 14.17
C ARG A 48 -1.84 9.68 13.67
N THR A 49 -3.11 9.41 13.95
CA THR A 49 -3.76 8.16 13.57
C THR A 49 -5.00 8.45 12.73
N ALA A 50 -5.26 7.64 11.70
CA ALA A 50 -6.49 7.71 10.94
C ALA A 50 -7.12 6.30 10.79
N PRO A 51 -8.33 6.06 11.34
CA PRO A 51 -9.06 4.82 11.16
C PRO A 51 -9.63 4.73 9.74
N LEU A 52 -9.02 3.89 8.91
CA LEU A 52 -9.52 3.66 7.56
C LEU A 52 -10.75 2.75 7.53
N TRP A 53 -11.18 2.17 8.65
CA TRP A 53 -12.28 1.20 8.67
C TRP A 53 -13.63 1.83 9.06
N THR A 54 -13.64 3.00 9.71
CA THR A 54 -14.85 3.68 10.18
C THR A 54 -15.53 4.47 9.06
N ALA A 55 -16.81 4.28 8.78
CA ALA A 55 -17.47 5.05 7.72
C ALA A 55 -17.81 6.47 8.20
N GLU A 56 -16.85 7.39 8.17
CA GLU A 56 -17.13 8.81 8.38
C GLU A 56 -17.51 9.45 7.05
N ASP A 57 -18.68 10.09 7.01
CA ASP A 57 -19.07 10.94 5.90
C ASP A 57 -18.31 12.26 6.05
N ASP A 58 -17.67 12.74 4.98
CA ASP A 58 -16.91 13.99 5.02
C ASP A 58 -17.82 15.23 5.02
N GLY A 59 -19.13 15.05 4.79
CA GLY A 59 -20.11 16.13 4.71
C GLY A 59 -19.92 17.03 3.48
N VAL A 60 -19.01 16.67 2.57
CA VAL A 60 -18.62 17.49 1.43
C VAL A 60 -19.58 17.27 0.27
N VAL A 61 -20.18 18.36 -0.22
CA VAL A 61 -21.04 18.33 -1.41
C VAL A 61 -20.33 19.02 -2.57
N HIS A 62 -19.79 18.21 -3.48
CA HIS A 62 -19.13 18.74 -4.69
C HIS A 62 -20.10 19.52 -5.58
N GLY A 63 -19.66 20.71 -6.02
CA GLY A 63 -20.31 21.47 -7.09
C GLY A 63 -20.16 20.82 -8.47
N ARG A 64 -20.83 21.36 -9.50
CA ARG A 64 -20.82 20.78 -10.86
C ARG A 64 -19.42 20.59 -11.45
N ARG A 65 -18.51 21.55 -11.22
CA ARG A 65 -17.12 21.49 -11.71
C ARG A 65 -16.33 20.39 -11.01
N ALA A 66 -16.40 20.33 -9.68
CA ALA A 66 -15.76 19.32 -8.85
C ALA A 66 -16.24 17.90 -9.23
N ARG A 67 -17.56 17.71 -9.40
CA ARG A 67 -18.12 16.43 -9.86
C ARG A 67 -17.60 16.00 -11.24
N ARG A 68 -17.39 16.95 -12.15
CA ARG A 68 -16.82 16.65 -13.48
C ARG A 68 -15.36 16.22 -13.37
N ARG A 69 -14.55 16.97 -12.61
CA ARG A 69 -13.14 16.63 -12.35
C ARG A 69 -13.02 15.28 -11.65
N PHE A 70 -13.88 15.00 -10.67
CA PHE A 70 -13.97 13.68 -10.04
C PHE A 70 -14.25 12.60 -11.07
N ALA A 71 -15.28 12.76 -11.90
CA ALA A 71 -15.66 11.77 -12.90
C ALA A 71 -14.57 11.53 -13.96
N GLU A 72 -13.83 12.58 -14.32
CA GLU A 72 -12.65 12.50 -15.20
C GLU A 72 -11.52 11.70 -14.52
N CYS A 73 -11.04 12.14 -13.36
CA CYS A 73 -9.92 11.49 -12.65
C CYS A 73 -10.27 10.06 -12.22
N PHE A 74 -11.42 9.84 -11.59
CA PHE A 74 -11.85 8.50 -11.16
C PHE A 74 -12.15 7.58 -12.35
N GLY A 75 -12.64 8.13 -13.47
CA GLY A 75 -12.83 7.39 -14.72
C GLY A 75 -11.52 6.87 -15.29
N GLU A 76 -10.48 7.70 -15.33
CA GLU A 76 -9.13 7.30 -15.75
C GLU A 76 -8.50 6.29 -14.78
N LEU A 77 -8.68 6.47 -13.47
CA LEU A 77 -8.27 5.50 -12.46
C LEU A 77 -8.92 4.13 -12.71
N ALA A 78 -10.25 4.10 -12.85
CA ALA A 78 -11.02 2.88 -13.11
C ALA A 78 -10.59 2.21 -14.42
N ALA A 79 -10.35 3.00 -15.48
CA ALA A 79 -9.86 2.49 -16.75
C ALA A 79 -8.48 1.84 -16.62
N ALA A 80 -7.56 2.48 -15.90
CA ALA A 80 -6.22 1.92 -15.65
C ALA A 80 -6.28 0.61 -14.86
N VAL A 81 -7.18 0.50 -13.87
CA VAL A 81 -7.38 -0.71 -13.06
C VAL A 81 -8.03 -1.84 -13.86
N CYS A 82 -8.91 -1.53 -14.81
CA CYS A 82 -9.60 -2.55 -15.60
C CYS A 82 -8.72 -3.16 -16.71
N VAL A 83 -7.59 -2.55 -17.06
CA VAL A 83 -6.65 -3.09 -18.05
C VAL A 83 -5.66 -4.02 -17.36
N ALA A 84 -5.30 -5.12 -18.02
CA ALA A 84 -4.41 -6.11 -17.44
C ALA A 84 -3.02 -5.52 -17.17
N PRO A 85 -2.51 -5.57 -15.92
CA PRO A 85 -1.09 -5.38 -15.69
C PRO A 85 -0.35 -6.58 -16.28
N ALA A 86 0.64 -6.34 -17.14
CA ALA A 86 1.43 -7.38 -17.81
C ALA A 86 2.29 -8.25 -16.85
N VAL A 87 2.09 -8.13 -15.54
CA VAL A 87 2.86 -8.79 -14.47
C VAL A 87 2.39 -10.25 -14.25
N LEU A 88 1.24 -10.64 -14.79
CA LEU A 88 0.63 -11.96 -14.55
C LEU A 88 0.96 -13.03 -15.59
N ASP A 89 1.54 -12.69 -16.74
CA ASP A 89 1.93 -13.70 -17.74
C ASP A 89 3.40 -14.09 -17.51
N GLY A 90 3.60 -15.18 -16.77
CA GLY A 90 4.90 -15.86 -16.64
C GLY A 90 5.32 -16.63 -17.89
N SER A 91 4.80 -16.27 -19.06
CA SER A 91 5.16 -16.88 -20.34
C SER A 91 6.28 -16.07 -20.98
N GLU A 92 7.49 -16.60 -20.92
CA GLU A 92 8.62 -16.16 -21.74
C GLU A 92 8.34 -16.49 -23.22
N ALA A 93 7.37 -15.80 -23.83
CA ALA A 93 7.19 -15.78 -25.27
C ALA A 93 8.04 -14.64 -25.83
N SER A 94 9.22 -15.02 -26.31
CA SER A 94 10.18 -14.20 -27.04
C SER A 94 9.53 -13.50 -28.23
N GLY A 95 9.64 -12.16 -28.30
CA GLY A 95 9.39 -11.43 -29.56
C GLY A 95 8.73 -10.03 -29.51
N GLY A 96 8.42 -9.42 -28.35
CA GLY A 96 7.68 -8.14 -28.32
C GLY A 96 7.86 -7.25 -27.08
N VAL A 97 9.06 -7.20 -26.51
CA VAL A 97 9.33 -6.57 -25.20
C VAL A 97 9.04 -5.05 -25.17
N THR A 98 9.37 -4.33 -26.24
CA THR A 98 9.35 -2.84 -26.25
C THR A 98 7.94 -2.23 -26.30
N ALA A 99 7.02 -2.80 -27.09
CA ALA A 99 5.64 -2.33 -27.18
C ALA A 99 4.83 -2.66 -25.91
N SER A 100 5.13 -3.80 -25.27
CA SER A 100 4.52 -4.21 -24.00
C SER A 100 4.98 -3.31 -22.84
N GLU A 101 6.26 -2.95 -22.76
CA GLU A 101 6.79 -2.05 -21.74
C GLU A 101 6.31 -0.61 -21.92
N ALA A 102 6.27 -0.10 -23.16
CA ALA A 102 5.73 1.23 -23.44
C ALA A 102 4.25 1.32 -23.04
N SER A 103 3.44 0.30 -23.36
CA SER A 103 2.04 0.22 -22.96
C SER A 103 1.88 0.18 -21.43
N ARG A 104 2.72 -0.59 -20.72
CA ARG A 104 2.76 -0.60 -19.25
C ARG A 104 3.07 0.77 -18.66
N GLY A 105 4.08 1.46 -19.21
CA GLY A 105 4.45 2.81 -18.81
C GLY A 105 3.27 3.78 -18.93
N VAL A 106 2.57 3.75 -20.07
CA VAL A 106 1.38 4.59 -20.30
C VAL A 106 0.27 4.30 -19.30
N VAL A 107 -0.02 3.03 -18.99
CA VAL A 107 -1.04 2.68 -17.99
C VAL A 107 -0.63 3.14 -16.58
N ALA A 108 0.63 2.95 -16.20
CA ALA A 108 1.17 3.41 -14.92
C ALA A 108 1.08 4.95 -14.80
N ASP A 109 1.44 5.68 -15.86
CA ASP A 109 1.36 7.14 -15.89
C ASP A 109 -0.08 7.64 -15.80
N ARG A 110 -1.04 6.95 -16.44
CA ARG A 110 -2.48 7.25 -16.31
C ARG A 110 -2.99 7.01 -14.90
N PHE A 111 -2.64 5.89 -14.28
CA PHE A 111 -3.00 5.58 -12.90
C PHE A 111 -2.46 6.65 -11.94
N GLY A 112 -1.17 6.98 -12.03
CA GLY A 112 -0.54 8.00 -11.21
C GLY A 112 -1.18 9.38 -11.40
N SER A 113 -1.36 9.82 -12.65
CA SER A 113 -1.99 11.12 -12.97
C SER A 113 -3.42 11.21 -12.44
N ALA A 114 -4.20 10.13 -12.55
CA ALA A 114 -5.55 10.05 -12.00
C ALA A 114 -5.55 10.08 -10.46
N LEU A 115 -4.64 9.35 -9.81
CA LEU A 115 -4.49 9.35 -8.36
C LEU A 115 -4.16 10.75 -7.82
N TYR A 116 -3.19 11.44 -8.42
CA TYR A 116 -2.82 12.80 -8.01
C TYR A 116 -3.91 13.82 -8.33
N GLY A 117 -4.60 13.68 -9.46
CA GLY A 117 -5.76 14.52 -9.78
C GLY A 117 -6.92 14.38 -8.77
N LEU A 118 -7.13 13.16 -8.26
CA LEU A 118 -8.05 12.91 -7.14
C LEU A 118 -7.55 13.52 -5.83
N ALA A 119 -6.25 13.43 -5.55
CA ALA A 119 -5.65 14.02 -4.35
C ALA A 119 -5.77 15.55 -4.33
N GLU A 120 -5.49 16.20 -5.46
CA GLU A 120 -5.68 17.65 -5.61
C GLU A 120 -7.14 18.04 -5.45
N LEU A 121 -8.08 17.27 -6.02
CA LEU A 121 -9.50 17.51 -5.81
C LEU A 121 -9.90 17.37 -4.34
N ALA A 122 -9.36 16.37 -3.63
CA ALA A 122 -9.59 16.18 -2.21
C ALA A 122 -9.12 17.40 -1.39
N ARG A 123 -7.93 17.91 -1.72
CA ARG A 123 -7.35 19.09 -1.10
C ARG A 123 -8.19 20.35 -1.36
N ASP A 124 -8.64 20.55 -2.60
CA ASP A 124 -9.40 21.72 -3.01
C ASP A 124 -10.82 21.76 -2.42
N GLU A 125 -11.47 20.60 -2.31
CA GLU A 125 -12.89 20.49 -1.91
C GLU A 125 -13.08 19.99 -0.47
N GLY A 126 -12.01 19.55 0.21
CA GLY A 126 -12.02 19.09 1.60
C GLY A 126 -12.44 17.63 1.81
N GLY A 127 -12.58 16.83 0.74
CA GLY A 127 -12.96 15.42 0.85
C GLY A 127 -13.38 14.75 -0.46
N LEU A 128 -13.28 13.41 -0.47
CA LEU A 128 -13.69 12.55 -1.58
C LEU A 128 -14.66 11.42 -1.20
N VAL A 129 -14.96 11.20 0.09
CA VAL A 129 -15.68 10.01 0.55
C VAL A 129 -17.07 9.94 -0.07
N GLY A 130 -17.82 11.04 -0.04
CA GLY A 130 -19.15 11.11 -0.66
C GLY A 130 -19.11 10.87 -2.17
N ALA A 131 -18.06 11.36 -2.86
CA ALA A 131 -17.89 11.16 -4.30
C ALA A 131 -17.50 9.72 -4.66
N LEU A 132 -16.61 9.10 -3.89
CA LEU A 132 -16.17 7.71 -4.07
C LEU A 132 -17.30 6.70 -3.80
N ARG A 133 -18.27 7.05 -2.94
CA ARG A 133 -19.49 6.27 -2.69
C ARG A 133 -20.65 6.58 -3.65
N SER A 134 -20.46 7.51 -4.58
CA SER A 134 -21.53 7.94 -5.47
C SER A 134 -21.87 6.90 -6.54
N GLU A 135 -23.09 6.97 -7.07
CA GLU A 135 -23.49 6.22 -8.27
C GLU A 135 -22.55 6.51 -9.45
N GLY A 136 -21.99 7.73 -9.53
CA GLY A 136 -21.03 8.12 -10.55
C GLY A 136 -19.76 7.27 -10.53
N ALA A 137 -19.24 6.94 -9.34
CA ALA A 137 -18.09 6.07 -9.15
C ALA A 137 -18.39 4.63 -9.63
N VAL A 138 -19.54 4.08 -9.23
CA VAL A 138 -19.97 2.73 -9.64
C VAL A 138 -20.16 2.66 -11.16
N ARG A 139 -20.79 3.68 -11.77
CA ARG A 139 -20.94 3.76 -13.24
C ARG A 139 -19.59 3.92 -13.95
N ALA A 140 -18.60 4.56 -13.34
CA ALA A 140 -17.25 4.66 -13.91
C ALA A 140 -16.56 3.29 -13.93
N LEU A 141 -16.63 2.54 -12.82
CA LEU A 141 -16.15 1.16 -12.75
C LEU A 141 -16.87 0.27 -13.76
N GLU A 142 -18.20 0.36 -13.85
CA GLU A 142 -18.99 -0.39 -14.83
C GLU A 142 -18.50 -0.11 -16.26
N ARG A 143 -18.41 1.17 -16.64
CA ARG A 143 -17.93 1.58 -17.97
C ARG A 143 -16.53 1.04 -18.26
N ALA A 144 -15.61 1.13 -17.29
CA ALA A 144 -14.26 0.61 -17.43
C ALA A 144 -14.24 -0.92 -17.61
N CYS A 145 -15.05 -1.66 -16.83
CA CYS A 145 -15.19 -3.11 -16.95
C CYS A 145 -15.75 -3.56 -18.31
N ARG A 146 -16.56 -2.72 -18.97
CA ARG A 146 -17.12 -2.99 -20.31
C ARG A 146 -16.27 -2.45 -21.46
N ALA A 147 -15.21 -1.70 -21.18
CA ALA A 147 -14.36 -1.12 -22.20
C ALA A 147 -13.56 -2.20 -22.97
N PRO A 148 -13.22 -1.96 -24.25
CA PRO A 148 -12.25 -2.79 -24.97
C PRO A 148 -10.93 -2.87 -24.20
N GLY A 149 -10.32 -4.06 -24.17
CA GLY A 149 -9.08 -4.30 -23.41
C GLY A 149 -9.27 -4.57 -21.92
N ALA A 150 -10.50 -4.46 -21.39
CA ALA A 150 -10.76 -4.81 -19.99
C ALA A 150 -10.50 -6.31 -19.70
N LEU A 151 -9.99 -6.58 -18.50
CA LEU A 151 -9.75 -7.91 -17.94
C LEU A 151 -10.99 -8.81 -18.12
N ARG A 152 -10.76 -10.07 -18.51
CA ARG A 152 -11.85 -11.04 -18.72
C ARG A 152 -12.74 -11.20 -17.49
N ALA A 153 -12.13 -11.29 -16.31
CA ALA A 153 -12.85 -11.38 -15.04
C ALA A 153 -13.60 -10.07 -14.69
N ALA A 154 -13.06 -8.90 -15.04
CA ALA A 154 -13.74 -7.63 -14.82
C ALA A 154 -15.03 -7.51 -15.67
N ARG A 155 -15.03 -8.06 -16.89
CA ARG A 155 -16.22 -8.05 -17.76
C ARG A 155 -17.41 -8.83 -17.18
N THR A 156 -17.17 -9.76 -16.26
CA THR A 156 -18.23 -10.54 -15.60
C THR A 156 -18.80 -9.85 -14.36
N ALA A 157 -18.25 -8.68 -13.97
CA ALA A 157 -18.69 -7.95 -12.79
C ALA A 157 -20.18 -7.59 -12.87
N ARG A 158 -20.90 -7.92 -11.79
CA ARG A 158 -22.28 -7.50 -11.54
C ARG A 158 -22.30 -6.31 -10.59
N VAL A 159 -23.47 -5.70 -10.42
CA VAL A 159 -23.64 -4.54 -9.52
C VAL A 159 -23.10 -4.80 -8.10
N PRO A 160 -23.37 -5.95 -7.44
CA PRO A 160 -22.80 -6.23 -6.11
C PRO A 160 -21.27 -6.28 -6.11
N ASP A 161 -20.64 -6.79 -7.17
CA ASP A 161 -19.18 -6.81 -7.32
C ASP A 161 -18.62 -5.39 -7.42
N LEU A 162 -19.25 -4.54 -8.24
CA LEU A 162 -18.84 -3.15 -8.44
C LEU A 162 -19.00 -2.31 -7.16
N LEU A 163 -20.07 -2.55 -6.39
CA LEU A 163 -20.26 -1.92 -5.08
C LEU A 163 -19.20 -2.38 -4.07
N CYS A 164 -18.85 -3.67 -4.07
CA CYS A 164 -17.78 -4.20 -3.23
C CYS A 164 -16.42 -3.55 -3.58
N VAL A 165 -16.08 -3.48 -4.87
CA VAL A 165 -14.86 -2.82 -5.34
C VAL A 165 -14.85 -1.35 -5.00
N ALA A 166 -15.96 -0.63 -5.24
CA ALA A 166 -16.06 0.79 -4.89
C ALA A 166 -15.84 1.04 -3.40
N ALA A 167 -16.41 0.20 -2.52
CA ALA A 167 -16.21 0.32 -1.07
C ALA A 167 -14.76 0.06 -0.65
N GLN A 168 -14.09 -0.94 -1.23
CA GLN A 168 -12.69 -1.22 -0.92
C GLN A 168 -11.73 -0.16 -1.48
N VAL A 169 -11.96 0.32 -2.70
CA VAL A 169 -11.17 1.41 -3.31
C VAL A 169 -11.38 2.71 -2.55
N GLU A 170 -12.62 3.04 -2.16
CA GLU A 170 -12.90 4.20 -1.29
C GLU A 170 -12.07 4.13 -0.03
N ARG A 171 -12.12 3.00 0.68
CA ARG A 171 -11.35 2.76 1.89
C ARG A 171 -9.85 2.97 1.69
N ALA A 172 -9.30 2.43 0.61
CA ALA A 172 -7.88 2.54 0.29
C ALA A 172 -7.47 3.98 -0.06
N LEU A 173 -8.38 4.79 -0.62
CA LEU A 173 -8.13 6.17 -1.05
C LEU A 173 -8.48 7.24 -0.01
N ARG A 174 -9.01 6.87 1.15
CA ARG A 174 -9.23 7.81 2.26
C ARG A 174 -8.01 8.64 2.66
N PRO A 175 -6.76 8.13 2.62
CA PRO A 175 -5.59 8.95 2.90
C PRO A 175 -5.49 10.21 2.04
N LEU A 176 -6.11 10.23 0.85
CA LEU A 176 -6.15 11.42 -0.02
C LEU A 176 -6.86 12.62 0.61
N SER A 177 -7.80 12.39 1.52
CA SER A 177 -8.62 13.43 2.17
C SER A 177 -8.12 13.83 3.56
N LEU A 178 -6.99 13.29 4.02
CA LEU A 178 -6.44 13.63 5.32
C LEU A 178 -5.78 15.02 5.30
N ASP A 179 -5.90 15.73 6.41
CA ASP A 179 -5.26 17.02 6.69
C ASP A 179 -3.77 16.85 7.12
N TRP A 180 -3.12 15.81 6.62
CA TRP A 180 -1.75 15.45 7.00
C TRP A 180 -0.69 16.21 6.21
N TYR A 181 -1.06 16.91 5.14
CA TYR A 181 -0.13 17.41 4.12
C TYR A 181 0.15 18.91 4.19
N GLU A 182 -0.38 19.61 5.20
CA GLU A 182 -0.13 21.04 5.41
C GLU A 182 1.27 21.32 5.98
N ASP A 183 1.60 22.61 6.11
CA ASP A 183 2.90 23.15 6.54
C ASP A 183 3.30 22.79 7.98
N ASP A 184 2.40 22.21 8.80
CA ASP A 184 2.67 21.69 10.14
C ASP A 184 2.64 20.15 10.22
N GLY A 185 2.59 19.49 9.06
CA GLY A 185 2.48 18.04 8.91
C GLY A 185 3.56 17.45 8.00
N LEU A 186 3.16 16.53 7.13
CA LEU A 186 4.05 15.86 6.17
C LEU A 186 4.64 16.83 5.13
N GLY A 187 4.08 18.04 4.97
CA GLY A 187 4.62 19.05 4.06
C GLY A 187 5.93 19.69 4.55
N SER A 188 6.23 19.61 5.85
CA SER A 188 7.38 20.28 6.47
C SER A 188 8.51 19.35 6.91
N VAL A 189 8.40 18.04 6.64
CA VAL A 189 9.43 17.06 7.03
C VAL A 189 10.49 16.91 5.94
N ASP A 190 11.71 16.54 6.34
CA ASP A 190 12.81 16.31 5.38
C ASP A 190 12.66 15.02 4.56
N LEU A 191 11.91 14.03 5.09
CA LEU A 191 11.79 12.69 4.53
C LEU A 191 10.52 11.99 5.02
N CYS A 192 9.75 11.42 4.10
CA CYS A 192 8.69 10.47 4.42
C CYS A 192 9.21 9.03 4.34
N HIS A 193 9.01 8.26 5.42
CA HIS A 193 9.41 6.85 5.47
C HIS A 193 8.18 5.95 5.60
N ALA A 194 7.83 5.23 4.54
CA ALA A 194 6.73 4.26 4.54
C ALA A 194 7.22 2.85 4.92
N ALA A 195 6.50 2.21 5.84
CA ALA A 195 6.80 0.85 6.33
C ALA A 195 6.28 -0.28 5.41
N ALA A 196 5.59 0.07 4.31
CA ALA A 196 5.09 -0.89 3.32
C ALA A 196 4.79 -0.21 1.98
N GLY A 197 5.02 -0.94 0.87
CA GLY A 197 4.82 -0.47 -0.51
C GLY A 197 3.37 -0.45 -1.02
N GLY A 198 2.39 -0.10 -0.17
CA GLY A 198 0.96 -0.07 -0.51
C GLY A 198 0.26 1.19 0.01
N GLU A 199 -0.96 1.08 0.52
CA GLU A 199 -1.72 2.22 1.08
C GLU A 199 -0.95 3.00 2.16
N ALA A 200 -0.09 2.32 2.93
CA ALA A 200 0.75 2.96 3.94
C ALA A 200 1.75 3.97 3.35
N ALA A 201 2.05 3.88 2.05
CA ALA A 201 2.91 4.82 1.33
C ALA A 201 2.12 5.95 0.66
N LEU A 202 0.78 5.92 0.65
CA LEU A 202 -0.03 7.00 0.07
C LEU A 202 0.29 8.36 0.68
N PRO A 203 0.40 8.52 2.02
CA PRO A 203 0.73 9.82 2.58
C PRO A 203 2.09 10.36 2.10
N GLY A 204 3.09 9.49 1.96
CA GLY A 204 4.40 9.90 1.45
C GLY A 204 4.40 10.18 -0.07
N LEU A 205 3.56 9.49 -0.86
CA LEU A 205 3.33 9.87 -2.27
C LEU A 205 2.72 11.27 -2.39
N LEU A 206 1.79 11.61 -1.49
CA LEU A 206 1.15 12.91 -1.48
C LEU A 206 2.07 14.01 -0.96
N ALA A 207 2.87 13.75 0.07
CA ALA A 207 3.89 14.68 0.53
C ALA A 207 4.92 14.98 -0.58
N LEU A 208 5.34 13.95 -1.32
CA LEU A 208 6.18 14.13 -2.51
C LEU A 208 5.50 14.97 -3.60
N HIS A 209 4.20 14.76 -3.84
CA HIS A 209 3.45 15.47 -4.88
C HIS A 209 3.20 16.95 -4.52
N PHE A 210 2.78 17.23 -3.29
CA PHE A 210 2.40 18.58 -2.86
C PHE A 210 3.58 19.43 -2.39
N ALA A 211 4.59 18.83 -1.76
CA ALA A 211 5.68 19.55 -1.10
C ALA A 211 7.08 19.09 -1.57
N GLY A 212 7.18 18.11 -2.47
CA GLY A 212 8.48 17.62 -2.94
C GLY A 212 9.27 16.80 -1.92
N VAL A 213 8.65 16.43 -0.79
CA VAL A 213 9.29 15.64 0.27
C VAL A 213 9.64 14.25 -0.25
N PRO A 214 10.91 13.82 -0.17
CA PRO A 214 11.32 12.52 -0.70
C PRO A 214 10.62 11.37 0.06
N LEU A 215 10.31 10.30 -0.67
CA LEU A 215 9.71 9.08 -0.13
C LEU A 215 10.74 7.94 -0.08
N LEU A 216 10.94 7.35 1.10
CA LEU A 216 11.65 6.09 1.30
C LEU A 216 10.64 5.00 1.66
N VAL A 217 10.79 3.81 1.06
CA VAL A 217 9.92 2.66 1.33
C VAL A 217 10.74 1.48 1.85
N THR A 218 10.49 1.08 3.09
CA THR A 218 11.01 -0.19 3.63
C THR A 218 9.92 -1.25 3.60
N GLU A 219 10.24 -2.45 3.14
CA GLU A 219 9.26 -3.52 3.00
C GLU A 219 9.88 -4.90 3.32
N TYR A 220 9.55 -5.45 4.48
CA TYR A 220 10.04 -6.77 4.92
C TYR A 220 9.18 -7.93 4.44
N GLY A 221 7.89 -7.70 4.22
CA GLY A 221 6.96 -8.62 3.59
C GLY A 221 6.28 -7.94 2.41
N VAL A 222 6.08 -8.67 1.32
CA VAL A 222 5.47 -8.10 0.11
C VAL A 222 3.99 -7.82 0.36
N GLN A 223 3.62 -6.56 0.52
CA GLN A 223 2.26 -6.11 0.84
C GLN A 223 1.28 -6.50 -0.27
N LEU A 224 1.71 -6.41 -1.53
CA LEU A 224 0.92 -6.84 -2.68
C LEU A 224 0.60 -8.35 -2.63
N ARG A 225 1.59 -9.18 -2.27
CA ARG A 225 1.40 -10.62 -2.10
C ARG A 225 0.44 -10.92 -0.95
N ALA A 226 0.57 -10.21 0.17
CA ALA A 226 -0.34 -10.36 1.30
C ALA A 226 -1.80 -10.07 0.89
N HIS A 227 -2.02 -9.03 0.07
CA HIS A 227 -3.34 -8.72 -0.47
C HIS A 227 -3.88 -9.85 -1.37
N TYR A 228 -3.06 -10.40 -2.27
CA TYR A 228 -3.47 -11.50 -3.15
C TYR A 228 -3.84 -12.77 -2.37
N LEU A 229 -3.09 -13.09 -1.31
CA LEU A 229 -3.40 -14.22 -0.44
C LEU A 229 -4.67 -13.99 0.38
N ALA A 230 -4.86 -12.80 0.93
CA ALA A 230 -6.06 -12.45 1.67
C ALA A 230 -7.32 -12.57 0.80
N SER A 231 -7.27 -12.03 -0.44
CA SER A 231 -8.37 -12.19 -1.40
C SER A 231 -8.58 -13.65 -1.81
N SER A 232 -7.54 -14.49 -1.85
CA SER A 232 -7.67 -15.95 -2.07
C SER A 232 -8.41 -16.68 -0.94
N ALA A 233 -8.25 -16.21 0.29
CA ALA A 233 -8.92 -16.77 1.46
C ALA A 233 -10.35 -16.26 1.62
N ALA A 234 -10.63 -15.03 1.17
CA ALA A 234 -11.98 -14.51 1.09
C ALA A 234 -12.72 -15.15 -0.09
N GLU A 235 -13.98 -15.58 0.10
CA GLU A 235 -14.83 -16.13 -0.97
C GLU A 235 -15.31 -15.03 -1.96
N GLU A 236 -14.41 -14.12 -2.34
CA GLU A 236 -14.68 -13.02 -3.25
C GLU A 236 -14.92 -13.52 -4.68
N SER A 237 -15.80 -12.82 -5.42
CA SER A 237 -16.02 -13.13 -6.82
C SER A 237 -14.73 -12.91 -7.64
N PRO A 238 -14.54 -13.64 -8.75
CA PRO A 238 -13.37 -13.46 -9.61
C PRO A 238 -13.21 -12.02 -10.13
N ALA A 239 -14.32 -11.31 -10.32
CA ALA A 239 -14.32 -9.92 -10.76
C ALA A 239 -13.74 -8.98 -9.68
N VAL A 240 -14.22 -9.09 -8.44
CA VAL A 240 -13.72 -8.31 -7.29
C VAL A 240 -12.23 -8.55 -7.10
N ARG A 241 -11.82 -9.83 -7.03
CA ARG A 241 -10.43 -10.26 -6.89
C ARG A 241 -9.53 -9.68 -7.98
N ALA A 242 -9.94 -9.74 -9.24
CA ALA A 242 -9.15 -9.23 -10.36
C ALA A 242 -9.01 -7.70 -10.32
N LEU A 243 -10.08 -6.97 -10.03
CA LEU A 243 -10.08 -5.51 -9.98
C LEU A 243 -9.25 -4.99 -8.80
N LEU A 244 -9.40 -5.57 -7.61
CA LEU A 244 -8.62 -5.18 -6.44
C LEU A 244 -7.14 -5.55 -6.59
N ALA A 245 -6.86 -6.73 -7.15
CA ALA A 245 -5.47 -7.11 -7.45
C ALA A 245 -4.82 -6.12 -8.43
N ALA A 246 -5.54 -5.70 -9.48
CA ALA A 246 -5.04 -4.70 -10.42
C ALA A 246 -4.85 -3.32 -9.78
N PHE A 247 -5.79 -2.88 -8.93
CA PHE A 247 -5.67 -1.63 -8.17
C PHE A 247 -4.44 -1.61 -7.25
N HIS A 248 -4.27 -2.63 -6.42
CA HIS A 248 -3.11 -2.72 -5.53
C HIS A 248 -1.80 -2.90 -6.28
N GLY A 249 -1.82 -3.61 -7.42
CA GLY A 249 -0.66 -3.74 -8.29
C GLY A 249 -0.23 -2.41 -8.89
N ALA A 250 -1.18 -1.61 -9.38
CA ALA A 250 -0.93 -0.28 -9.92
C ALA A 250 -0.46 0.71 -8.83
N LEU A 251 -1.06 0.64 -7.63
CA LEU A 251 -0.62 1.44 -6.49
C LEU A 251 0.80 1.09 -6.07
N ALA A 252 1.13 -0.20 -5.95
CA ALA A 252 2.49 -0.64 -5.61
C ALA A 252 3.52 -0.19 -6.67
N ALA A 253 3.17 -0.33 -7.96
CA ALA A 253 4.01 0.14 -9.05
C ALA A 253 4.27 1.65 -8.95
N GLU A 254 3.23 2.45 -8.65
CA GLU A 254 3.37 3.89 -8.47
C GLU A 254 4.26 4.24 -7.28
N VAL A 255 4.04 3.58 -6.13
CA VAL A 255 4.88 3.72 -4.93
C VAL A 255 6.35 3.47 -5.26
N TYR A 256 6.67 2.35 -5.91
CA TYR A 256 8.06 2.01 -6.23
C TYR A 256 8.67 2.92 -7.30
N ARG A 257 7.88 3.38 -8.27
CA ARG A 257 8.32 4.31 -9.31
C ARG A 257 8.74 5.65 -8.69
N ARG A 258 7.95 6.16 -7.75
CA ARG A 258 8.13 7.49 -7.14
C ARG A 258 9.08 7.52 -5.95
N ALA A 259 9.23 6.41 -5.22
CA ALA A 259 10.17 6.33 -4.12
C ALA A 259 11.59 6.76 -4.57
N ALA A 260 12.27 7.51 -3.71
CA ALA A 260 13.68 7.88 -3.88
C ALA A 260 14.60 6.70 -3.57
N LEU A 261 14.23 5.89 -2.58
CA LEU A 261 14.95 4.69 -2.15
C LEU A 261 13.98 3.61 -1.68
N ILE A 262 14.27 2.35 -2.02
CA ILE A 262 13.47 1.20 -1.61
C ILE A 262 14.38 0.18 -0.92
N THR A 263 14.00 -0.22 0.28
CA THR A 263 14.75 -1.11 1.17
C THR A 263 13.98 -2.42 1.39
N PRO A 264 14.10 -3.40 0.46
CA PRO A 264 13.51 -4.73 0.68
C PRO A 264 14.21 -5.49 1.80
N GLY A 265 13.42 -6.19 2.62
CA GLY A 265 13.90 -7.01 3.72
C GLY A 265 14.64 -8.29 3.31
N ASN A 266 14.48 -8.72 2.06
CA ASN A 266 15.11 -9.93 1.52
C ASN A 266 15.09 -9.92 -0.01
N THR A 267 15.76 -10.89 -0.63
CA THR A 267 15.82 -11.06 -2.09
C THR A 267 14.48 -11.44 -2.71
N HIS A 268 13.60 -12.11 -1.94
CA HIS A 268 12.25 -12.44 -2.42
C HIS A 268 11.41 -11.17 -2.62
N ALA A 269 11.38 -10.27 -1.63
CA ALA A 269 10.68 -8.99 -1.70
C ALA A 269 11.24 -8.11 -2.82
N ARG A 270 12.58 -8.07 -2.96
CA ARG A 270 13.23 -7.37 -4.07
C ARG A 270 12.73 -7.83 -5.45
N ARG A 271 12.58 -9.13 -5.69
CA ARG A 271 12.07 -9.65 -6.97
C ARG A 271 10.62 -9.25 -7.25
N TRP A 272 9.80 -9.10 -6.22
CA TRP A 272 8.45 -8.56 -6.38
C TRP A 272 8.48 -7.09 -6.79
N GLN A 273 9.29 -6.30 -6.11
CA GLN A 273 9.46 -4.87 -6.41
C GLN A 273 9.98 -4.67 -7.84
N GLU A 274 11.01 -5.41 -8.26
CA GLU A 274 11.53 -5.37 -9.64
C GLU A 274 10.44 -5.74 -10.66
N ARG A 275 9.61 -6.77 -10.39
CA ARG A 275 8.47 -7.14 -11.27
C ARG A 275 7.36 -6.10 -11.30
N CYS A 276 7.19 -5.32 -10.23
CA CYS A 276 6.29 -4.18 -10.16
C CYS A 276 6.88 -2.91 -10.80
N GLY A 277 8.07 -2.97 -11.41
CA GLY A 277 8.68 -1.86 -12.13
C GLY A 277 9.59 -0.97 -11.29
N ALA A 278 10.00 -1.41 -10.09
CA ALA A 278 10.98 -0.70 -9.29
C ALA A 278 12.33 -0.61 -10.04
N ASP A 279 12.91 0.58 -10.09
CA ASP A 279 14.24 0.78 -10.64
C ASP A 279 15.29 0.10 -9.73
N ARG A 280 16.12 -0.76 -10.33
CA ARG A 280 17.20 -1.48 -9.64
C ARG A 280 18.21 -0.53 -9.00
N ALA A 281 18.41 0.66 -9.56
CA ALA A 281 19.29 1.67 -8.99
C ALA A 281 18.80 2.20 -7.63
N LYS A 282 17.49 2.15 -7.37
CA LYS A 282 16.85 2.59 -6.13
C LYS A 282 16.75 1.50 -5.06
N LEU A 283 17.03 0.24 -5.40
CA LEU A 283 16.87 -0.90 -4.50
C LEU A 283 18.13 -1.15 -3.67
N ARG A 284 17.97 -1.21 -2.33
CA ARG A 284 19.03 -1.57 -1.38
C ARG A 284 18.49 -2.58 -0.37
N THR A 285 18.82 -3.86 -0.55
CA THR A 285 18.35 -4.91 0.37
C THR A 285 18.95 -4.72 1.76
N VAL A 286 18.09 -4.55 2.76
CA VAL A 286 18.46 -4.41 4.18
C VAL A 286 17.77 -5.53 4.95
N TYR A 287 18.52 -6.55 5.34
CA TYR A 287 17.97 -7.67 6.09
C TYR A 287 17.53 -7.23 7.50
N PRO A 288 16.41 -7.75 8.02
CA PRO A 288 15.98 -7.43 9.37
C PRO A 288 17.02 -7.93 10.37
N GLY A 289 17.54 -7.01 11.19
CA GLY A 289 18.46 -7.33 12.27
C GLY A 289 17.72 -7.85 13.51
N MET A 290 18.43 -8.64 14.33
CA MET A 290 18.01 -9.04 15.67
C MET A 290 19.05 -8.59 16.69
N GLU A 291 18.60 -8.25 17.90
CA GLU A 291 19.48 -7.88 19.01
C GLU A 291 20.21 -9.13 19.52
N ALA A 292 21.44 -9.34 19.04
CA ALA A 292 22.22 -10.57 19.27
C ALA A 292 22.46 -10.87 20.76
N ALA A 293 22.55 -9.84 21.61
CA ALA A 293 22.77 -9.99 23.05
C ALA A 293 21.70 -10.86 23.74
N ARG A 294 20.45 -10.86 23.24
CA ARG A 294 19.36 -11.69 23.79
C ARG A 294 19.56 -13.19 23.57
N PHE A 295 20.45 -13.57 22.65
CA PHE A 295 20.76 -14.95 22.31
C PHE A 295 22.15 -15.38 22.81
N ALA A 296 22.91 -14.47 23.43
CA ALA A 296 24.29 -14.71 23.85
C ALA A 296 24.40 -15.71 25.02
N GLU A 297 23.35 -15.86 25.83
CA GLU A 297 23.34 -16.79 26.98
C GLU A 297 23.04 -18.25 26.59
N VAL A 298 22.60 -18.49 25.36
CA VAL A 298 22.37 -19.86 24.86
C VAL A 298 23.69 -20.42 24.34
N GLY A 299 24.52 -20.95 25.25
CA GLY A 299 25.69 -21.73 24.87
C GLY A 299 25.32 -23.02 24.13
N GLU A 300 26.22 -23.55 23.31
CA GLU A 300 26.16 -24.94 22.86
C GLU A 300 26.12 -25.81 24.12
N ARG A 301 24.96 -26.38 24.47
CA ARG A 301 24.88 -27.33 25.58
C ARG A 301 25.67 -28.58 25.18
N ALA A 302 26.95 -28.61 25.52
CA ALA A 302 27.70 -29.83 25.66
C ALA A 302 27.22 -30.54 26.93
N ASP A 303 26.55 -31.68 26.73
CA ASP A 303 26.46 -32.83 27.63
C ASP A 303 26.20 -32.57 29.13
N GLY A 304 24.96 -32.81 29.57
CA GLY A 304 24.71 -33.12 30.98
C GLY A 304 23.29 -32.83 31.48
N SER A 305 22.45 -33.87 31.46
CA SER A 305 21.16 -33.97 32.20
C SER A 305 19.99 -33.14 31.67
N GLY A 306 19.22 -33.77 30.77
CA GLY A 306 17.96 -33.25 30.25
C GLY A 306 17.90 -33.42 28.75
N CYS A 307 17.66 -34.65 28.29
CA CYS A 307 17.57 -35.01 26.89
C CYS A 307 16.54 -34.13 26.15
N VAL A 308 17.02 -33.20 25.32
CA VAL A 308 16.23 -32.80 24.15
C VAL A 308 16.25 -34.01 23.24
N ASP A 309 15.09 -34.56 22.93
CA ASP A 309 14.95 -35.68 22.00
C ASP A 309 15.66 -35.30 20.69
N PRO A 310 16.62 -36.10 20.17
CA PRO A 310 17.33 -35.80 18.92
C PRO A 310 16.39 -35.60 17.72
N ASP A 311 15.14 -36.06 17.80
CA ASP A 311 14.10 -35.86 16.78
C ASP A 311 13.20 -34.62 17.05
N SER A 312 13.63 -33.70 17.92
CA SER A 312 12.86 -32.50 18.27
C SER A 312 12.85 -31.46 17.14
N VAL A 313 11.69 -31.29 16.50
CA VAL A 313 11.42 -30.17 15.59
C VAL A 313 10.75 -29.04 16.36
N VAL A 314 11.43 -27.90 16.48
CA VAL A 314 10.86 -26.68 17.07
C VAL A 314 10.35 -25.78 15.94
N TRP A 315 9.03 -25.59 15.90
CA TRP A 315 8.39 -24.65 14.99
C TRP A 315 7.96 -23.40 15.76
N VAL A 316 8.68 -22.29 15.55
CA VAL A 316 8.32 -20.98 16.06
C VAL A 316 7.67 -20.18 14.95
N HIS A 317 6.41 -19.81 15.15
CA HIS A 317 5.72 -18.84 14.32
C HIS A 317 5.08 -17.79 15.22
N ALA A 318 4.86 -16.59 14.68
CA ALA A 318 3.92 -15.69 15.32
C ALA A 318 2.56 -16.37 15.34
N SER A 319 1.97 -16.55 16.52
CA SER A 319 0.60 -17.04 16.65
C SER A 319 -0.30 -16.14 15.82
N GLY A 320 -1.01 -16.73 14.85
CA GLY A 320 -2.09 -16.03 14.18
C GLY A 320 -3.12 -15.63 15.23
N ALA A 321 -3.45 -14.34 15.28
CA ALA A 321 -4.72 -13.88 15.83
C ALA A 321 -5.85 -14.31 14.89
#